data_AF-F0WT46-F1
#
_entry.id   AF-F0WT46-F1
#
_cell.length_a   1.000
_cell.length_b   1.000
_cell.length_c   1.000
_cell.angle_alpha   90.00
_cell.angle_beta   90.00
_cell.angle_gamma   90.00
#
_symmetry.space_group_name_H-M   'P 1'
#
loop_
_entity.id
_entity.type
_entity.pdbx_description
1 polymer ?
#
loop_
_entity_poly.entity_id
_entity_poly.type
_entity_poly.pdbx_seq_one_letter_code
_entity_poly.pdbx_strand_id
1 'polypeptide(L)'
;MHKNGLPVNREEALAKANDIYRAKYDVTWSTRFLTIRWVSCFLKRHPDLSLRDSKAIKRARNEVCEDILREFFSEYLNHVIERNASSDRVFNMDET
;
A
#
# COMPACT_ATOMS: atom_id res chain seq x y z
N MET A 1 -0.02 13.79 -10.99
CA MET A 1 -0.66 12.80 -10.10
C MET A 1 -0.34 11.42 -10.62
N HIS A 2 0.64 10.73 -10.03
CA HIS A 2 0.96 9.35 -10.44
C HIS A 2 0.00 8.39 -9.73
N LYS A 3 -0.86 7.73 -10.52
CA LYS A 3 -1.73 6.64 -10.07
C LYS A 3 -0.91 5.35 -10.13
N ASN A 4 -0.09 5.07 -9.12
CA ASN A 4 0.58 3.78 -9.02
C ASN A 4 -0.37 2.79 -8.36
N GLY A 5 -0.91 1.88 -9.17
CA GLY A 5 -1.95 0.92 -8.82
C GLY A 5 -3.18 1.12 -9.71
N LEU A 6 -3.61 0.08 -10.41
CA LEU A 6 -4.96 0.04 -10.98
C LEU A 6 -5.89 -0.28 -9.82
N PRO A 7 -6.65 0.69 -9.28
CA PRO A 7 -7.53 0.43 -8.16
C PRO A 7 -8.61 -0.54 -8.60
N VAL A 8 -8.72 -1.66 -7.87
CA VAL A 8 -9.75 -2.67 -8.15
C VAL A 8 -11.11 -2.03 -7.90
N ASN A 9 -11.91 -1.90 -8.95
CA ASN A 9 -13.25 -1.34 -8.85
C ASN A 9 -14.27 -2.43 -8.46
N ARG A 10 -15.52 -2.02 -8.20
CA ARG A 10 -16.58 -2.95 -7.77
C ARG A 10 -16.87 -4.04 -8.80
N GLU A 11 -16.77 -3.73 -10.08
CA GLU A 11 -17.06 -4.67 -11.17
C GLU A 11 -15.95 -5.71 -11.30
N GLU A 12 -14.69 -5.30 -11.18
CA GLU A 12 -13.53 -6.19 -11.17
C GLU A 12 -13.54 -7.12 -9.95
N ALA A 13 -13.85 -6.59 -8.77
CA ALA A 13 -14.03 -7.40 -7.56
C ALA A 13 -15.16 -8.42 -7.73
N LEU A 14 -16.28 -8.02 -8.36
CA LEU A 14 -17.41 -8.89 -8.63
C LEU A 14 -17.08 -9.99 -9.65
N ALA A 15 -16.36 -9.63 -10.72
CA ALA A 15 -15.92 -10.57 -11.74
C ALA A 15 -15.03 -11.66 -11.11
N LYS A 16 -14.02 -11.25 -10.35
CA LYS A 16 -13.11 -12.18 -9.67
C LYS A 16 -13.82 -13.06 -8.65
N ALA A 17 -14.77 -12.50 -7.89
CA ALA A 17 -15.57 -13.26 -6.94
C ALA A 17 -16.42 -14.34 -7.64
N ASN A 18 -16.99 -14.03 -8.80
CA ASN A 18 -17.72 -15.01 -9.60
C ASN A 18 -16.82 -16.09 -10.19
N ASP A 19 -15.59 -15.79 -10.61
CA ASP A 19 -14.62 -16.79 -11.06
C ASP A 19 -14.28 -17.79 -9.95
N ILE A 20 -14.01 -17.29 -8.74
CA ILE A 20 -13.73 -18.13 -7.56
C ILE A 20 -14.97 -18.95 -7.19
N TYR A 21 -16.16 -18.33 -7.23
CA TYR A 21 -17.41 -19.03 -6.93
C TYR A 21 -17.65 -20.19 -7.88
N ARG A 22 -17.44 -19.99 -9.20
CA ARG A 22 -17.53 -21.06 -10.21
C ARG A 22 -16.52 -22.18 -9.94
N ALA A 23 -15.25 -21.84 -9.73
CA ALA A 23 -14.19 -22.81 -9.51
C ALA A 23 -14.41 -23.64 -8.23
N LYS A 24 -14.96 -23.02 -7.17
CA LYS A 24 -15.17 -23.69 -5.89
C LYS A 24 -16.37 -24.64 -5.88
N TYR A 25 -17.43 -24.28 -6.60
CA TYR A 25 -18.71 -25.00 -6.54
C TYR A 25 -19.04 -25.78 -7.82
N ASP A 26 -18.11 -25.81 -8.79
CA ASP A 26 -18.28 -26.43 -10.12
C ASP A 26 -19.58 -26.00 -10.83
N VAL A 27 -19.94 -24.73 -10.64
CA VAL A 27 -21.20 -24.17 -11.15
C VAL A 27 -20.99 -23.69 -12.58
N THR A 28 -21.50 -24.47 -13.54
CA THR A 28 -21.48 -24.16 -14.98
C THR A 28 -22.68 -23.32 -15.44
N TRP A 29 -23.73 -23.21 -14.63
CA TRP A 29 -24.99 -22.57 -15.02
C TRP A 29 -25.08 -21.07 -14.68
N SER A 30 -25.67 -20.32 -15.62
CA SER A 30 -25.74 -18.86 -15.65
C SER A 30 -26.66 -18.21 -14.61
N THR A 31 -27.34 -18.99 -13.76
CA THR A 31 -28.39 -18.50 -12.85
C THR A 31 -27.93 -18.27 -11.41
N ARG A 32 -26.66 -18.57 -11.07
CA ARG A 32 -26.10 -18.34 -9.72
C ARG A 32 -24.85 -17.45 -9.76
N PHE A 33 -25.02 -16.20 -10.20
CA PHE A 33 -23.96 -15.20 -10.08
C PHE A 33 -24.13 -14.35 -8.83
N LEU A 34 -23.00 -14.06 -8.19
CA LEU A 34 -22.91 -12.99 -7.23
C LEU A 34 -23.26 -11.68 -7.95
N THR A 35 -24.01 -10.83 -7.26
CA THR A 35 -24.41 -9.50 -7.77
C THR A 35 -23.62 -8.40 -7.09
N ILE A 36 -23.75 -7.16 -7.56
CA ILE A 36 -23.10 -6.00 -6.92
C ILE A 36 -23.50 -5.81 -5.44
N ARG A 37 -24.68 -6.31 -5.06
CA ARG A 37 -25.14 -6.34 -3.68
C ARG A 37 -24.25 -7.23 -2.81
N TRP A 38 -23.73 -8.33 -3.35
CA TRP A 38 -22.76 -9.16 -2.66
C TRP A 38 -21.47 -8.40 -2.32
N VAL A 39 -20.92 -7.61 -3.25
CA VAL A 39 -19.71 -6.78 -2.99
C VAL A 39 -19.99 -5.79 -1.85
N SER A 40 -21.17 -5.17 -1.86
CA SER A 40 -21.57 -4.23 -0.80
C SER A 40 -21.68 -4.92 0.57
N CYS A 41 -22.28 -6.11 0.61
CA CYS A 41 -22.37 -6.92 1.83
C CYS A 41 -21.00 -7.46 2.29
N PHE A 42 -20.11 -7.79 1.36
CA PHE A 42 -18.75 -8.26 1.64
C PHE A 42 -17.94 -7.15 2.31
N LEU A 43 -17.89 -5.94 1.72
CA LEU A 43 -17.19 -4.80 2.31
C LEU A 43 -17.81 -4.36 3.65
N LYS A 44 -19.13 -4.50 3.83
CA LYS A 44 -19.77 -4.20 5.12
C LYS A 44 -19.32 -5.15 6.24
N ARG A 45 -18.98 -6.41 5.91
CA ARG A 45 -18.51 -7.40 6.88
C ARG A 45 -17.00 -7.29 7.17
N HIS A 46 -16.26 -6.67 6.26
CA HIS A 46 -14.80 -6.50 6.34
C HIS A 46 -14.46 -5.00 6.27
N PRO A 47 -14.68 -4.24 7.37
CA PRO A 47 -14.50 -2.78 7.37
C PRO A 47 -13.05 -2.33 7.19
N ASP A 48 -12.09 -3.24 7.38
CA ASP A 48 -10.67 -3.09 7.09
C ASP A 48 -10.38 -3.05 5.58
N LEU A 49 -11.28 -3.60 4.75
CA LEU A 49 -11.17 -3.56 3.29
C LEU A 49 -11.80 -2.29 2.73
N SER A 50 -11.10 -1.66 1.80
CA SER A 50 -11.60 -0.50 1.06
C SER A 50 -11.24 -0.60 -0.41
N LEU A 51 -12.17 -0.25 -1.29
CA LEU A 51 -11.91 -0.06 -2.73
C LEU A 51 -11.31 1.32 -3.03
N ARG A 52 -10.80 2.02 -2.00
CA ARG A 52 -10.17 3.32 -2.18
C ARG A 52 -8.83 3.15 -2.86
N ASP A 53 -8.51 4.07 -3.76
CA ASP A 53 -7.17 4.22 -4.29
C ASP A 53 -6.19 4.27 -3.13
N SER A 54 -5.16 3.41 -3.16
CA SER A 54 -3.99 3.62 -2.33
C SER A 54 -3.47 5.01 -2.69
N LYS A 55 -3.64 5.96 -1.78
CA LYS A 55 -2.98 7.25 -1.93
C LYS A 55 -1.50 6.92 -1.93
N ALA A 56 -0.84 7.12 -3.06
CA ALA A 56 0.61 7.18 -3.08
C ALA A 56 0.99 8.10 -1.92
N ILE A 57 1.77 7.59 -0.96
CA ILE A 57 2.37 8.41 0.08
C ILE A 57 2.99 9.57 -0.69
N LYS A 58 2.47 10.78 -0.44
CA LYS A 58 2.76 11.94 -1.27
C LYS A 58 4.27 11.98 -1.51
N ARG A 59 4.64 12.30 -2.74
CA ARG A 59 5.94 12.76 -3.21
C ARG A 59 6.71 13.76 -2.31
N ALA A 60 6.26 14.06 -1.09
CA ALA A 60 7.05 14.75 -0.07
C ALA A 60 8.39 14.05 0.24
N ARG A 61 8.54 12.76 -0.12
CA ARG A 61 9.85 12.06 -0.12
C ARG A 61 10.64 12.16 -1.44
N ASN A 62 10.06 12.69 -2.52
CA ASN A 62 10.69 12.69 -3.85
C ASN A 62 11.38 13.99 -4.22
N GLU A 63 11.18 15.08 -3.48
CA GLU A 63 12.02 16.27 -3.62
C GLU A 63 13.04 16.25 -2.49
N VAL A 64 13.98 15.30 -2.57
CA VAL A 64 15.25 15.45 -1.87
C VAL A 64 15.95 16.63 -2.52
N CYS A 65 15.71 17.83 -1.96
CA CYS A 65 16.42 19.05 -2.35
C CYS A 65 17.79 19.09 -1.66
N GLU A 66 18.74 19.79 -2.25
CA GLU A 66 20.08 19.98 -1.69
C GLU A 66 20.02 20.58 -0.27
N ASP A 67 19.10 21.49 -0.02
CA ASP A 67 18.93 22.13 1.29
C ASP A 67 18.53 21.12 2.39
N ILE A 68 17.63 20.19 2.06
CA ILE A 68 17.18 19.13 2.98
C ILE A 68 18.33 18.17 3.29
N LEU A 69 19.17 17.86 2.29
CA LEU A 69 20.36 17.03 2.53
C LEU A 69 21.37 17.77 3.41
N ARG A 70 21.59 19.08 3.19
CA ARG A 70 22.50 19.89 3.99
C ARG A 70 22.05 19.99 5.45
N GLU A 71 20.75 20.17 5.69
CA GLU A 71 20.16 20.18 7.04
C GLU A 71 20.35 18.82 7.72
N PHE A 72 19.96 17.72 7.04
CA PHE A 72 20.14 16.37 7.55
C PHE A 72 21.60 16.05 7.90
N PHE A 73 22.55 16.38 7.02
CA PHE A 73 23.97 16.15 7.28
C PHE A 73 24.48 16.97 8.47
N SER A 74 24.01 18.21 8.62
CA SER A 74 24.39 19.07 9.75
C SER A 74 23.88 18.52 11.08
N GLU A 75 22.62 18.07 11.13
CA GLU A 75 22.04 17.42 12.31
C GLU A 75 22.73 16.10 12.64
N TYR A 76 22.99 15.28 11.63
CA TYR A 76 23.71 14.02 11.78
C TYR A 76 25.12 14.26 12.35
N LEU A 77 25.88 15.21 11.81
CA LEU A 77 27.22 15.54 12.30
C LEU A 77 27.20 16.05 13.73
N ASN A 78 26.26 16.94 14.07
CA ASN A 78 26.09 17.41 15.45
C ASN A 78 25.88 16.24 16.40
N HIS A 79 25.02 15.29 16.05
CA HIS A 79 24.77 14.12 16.88
C HIS A 79 25.94 13.16 16.97
N VAL A 80 26.72 12.99 15.91
CA VAL A 80 27.96 12.20 15.92
C VAL A 80 28.98 12.82 16.87
N ILE A 81 29.16 14.14 16.82
CA ILE A 81 30.07 14.89 17.68
C ILE A 81 29.59 14.85 19.14
N GLU A 82 28.34 15.21 19.40
CA GLU A 82 27.73 15.25 20.76
C GLU A 82 27.83 13.90 21.47
N ARG A 83 27.62 12.80 20.74
CA ARG A 83 27.62 11.45 21.31
C ARG A 83 28.96 10.75 21.22
N ASN A 84 29.99 11.40 20.68
CA ASN A 84 31.28 10.79 20.34
C ASN A 84 31.08 9.43 19.62
N ALA A 85 30.17 9.42 18.65
CA ALA A 85 29.78 8.21 17.95
C ALA A 85 30.87 7.87 16.92
N SER A 86 31.48 6.70 17.08
CA SER A 86 32.38 6.15 16.08
C SER A 86 31.60 5.19 15.16
N SER A 87 32.17 4.85 14.00
CA SER A 87 31.51 4.05 12.97
C SER A 87 31.09 2.65 13.46
N ASP A 88 31.73 2.14 14.51
CA ASP A 88 31.37 0.89 15.21
C ASP A 88 30.01 0.93 15.92
N ARG A 89 29.38 2.11 16.01
CA ARG A 89 28.08 2.32 16.67
C ARG A 89 26.95 2.69 15.70
N VAL A 90 27.20 2.65 14.40
CA VAL A 90 26.20 2.95 13.36
C VAL A 90 25.79 1.64 12.69
N PHE A 91 24.54 1.23 12.88
CA PHE A 91 24.00 -0.01 12.34
C PHE A 91 22.98 0.31 11.24
N ASN A 92 23.15 -0.27 10.05
CA ASN A 92 22.13 -0.22 9.01
C ASN A 92 21.03 -1.23 9.36
N MET A 93 19.78 -0.78 9.47
CA MET A 93 18.63 -1.61 9.88
C MET A 93 17.73 -2.02 8.71
N ASP A 94 18.14 -1.73 7.47
CA ASP A 94 17.32 -1.96 6.25
C ASP A 94 17.54 -3.33 5.60
N GLU A 95 18.50 -4.12 6.09
CA GLU A 95 18.72 -5.50 5.64
C GLU A 95 18.23 -6.48 6.72
N THR A 96 17.06 -7.09 6.51
CA THR A 96 16.60 -8.27 7.27
C THR A 96 15.76 -9.17 6.38
#